data_AF-A0A9X0CJU6-F1
#
_entry.id   AF-A0A9X0CJU6-F1
#
_cell.length_a   1.000
_cell.length_b   1.000
_cell.length_c   1.000
_cell.angle_alpha   90.00
_cell.angle_beta   90.00
_cell.angle_gamma   90.00
#
_symmetry.space_group_name_H-M   'P 1'
#
loop_
_entity.id
_entity.type
_entity.pdbx_description
1 polymer ?
#
loop_
_entity_poly.entity_id
_entity_poly.type
_entity_poly.pdbx_seq_one_letter_code
_entity_poly.pdbx_strand_id
1 'polypeptide(L)'
;MDGGAYHNMRVFYVLSLLIFAYTQVHGTSYAIKVTTSPRLFSGTDARVSVNLIGANDDSTGSIRLHNSIWDFETGRTDTFHRDAKFVGHLKAVKITVSFSGSPLYTFYFNKWIPAWRWTTAYEQNECRAGIALCQHVCVDTKSNYNCACHKGYELDGRYKCQDLNECVTGRHECEPQSTSCSNNLGSYTCQCKNGYQPNQSLYKCQDVNECNTGNHKCDNQTTTCSNVLGSYTCLCKDGYQPDQSLYKCHGKLTCCLNG
;
A
#
# COMPACT_ATOMS: atom_id res chain seq x y z
N MET A 1 44.01 -50.68 21.02
CA MET A 1 44.93 -49.55 20.77
C MET A 1 44.47 -49.01 19.43
N ASP A 2 43.87 -47.85 19.25
CA ASP A 2 43.71 -46.61 20.02
C ASP A 2 42.45 -45.94 19.42
N GLY A 3 41.73 -45.00 20.01
CA GLY A 3 41.84 -44.23 21.24
C GLY A 3 40.52 -43.44 21.31
N GLY A 4 40.03 -43.20 22.52
CA GLY A 4 38.73 -42.57 22.75
C GLY A 4 38.54 -41.29 21.93
N ALA A 5 37.58 -41.30 21.02
CA ALA A 5 37.12 -40.09 20.34
C ALA A 5 36.20 -39.34 21.31
N TYR A 6 36.84 -38.51 22.13
CA TYR A 6 36.30 -37.39 22.87
C TYR A 6 34.84 -37.05 22.56
N HIS A 7 33.96 -37.25 23.54
CA HIS A 7 32.68 -36.55 23.67
C HIS A 7 32.95 -35.05 23.93
N ASN A 8 33.56 -34.37 22.96
CA ASN A 8 33.76 -32.94 23.01
C ASN A 8 32.49 -32.28 22.52
N MET A 9 31.77 -31.70 23.47
CA MET A 9 30.67 -30.76 23.34
C MET A 9 30.86 -29.87 22.09
N ARG A 10 30.25 -30.25 20.96
CA ARG A 10 30.18 -29.41 19.76
C ARG A 10 29.07 -28.42 19.99
N VAL A 11 29.42 -27.14 20.12
CA VAL A 11 28.45 -26.13 20.50
C VAL A 11 27.63 -25.79 19.27
N PHE A 12 26.40 -26.30 19.22
CA PHE A 12 25.47 -25.98 18.13
C PHE A 12 25.10 -24.49 18.19
N TYR A 13 25.71 -23.70 17.31
CA TYR A 13 25.45 -22.26 17.21
C TYR A 13 24.66 -21.96 15.93
N VAL A 14 23.36 -21.73 16.09
CA VAL A 14 22.50 -21.23 15.02
C VAL A 14 22.75 -19.73 14.86
N LEU A 15 23.29 -19.34 13.71
CA LEU A 15 23.51 -17.95 13.35
C LEU A 15 22.21 -17.28 12.88
N SER A 16 21.42 -18.01 12.08
CA SER A 16 20.11 -17.54 11.64
C SER A 16 19.14 -18.70 11.45
N LEU A 17 17.87 -18.43 11.72
CA LEU A 17 16.76 -19.33 11.48
C LEU A 17 15.66 -18.55 10.73
N LEU A 18 15.31 -19.02 9.54
CA LEU A 18 14.20 -18.48 8.76
C LEU A 18 13.15 -19.56 8.57
N ILE A 19 11.89 -19.18 8.76
CA ILE A 19 10.75 -20.10 8.63
C ILE A 19 9.73 -19.44 7.71
N PHE A 20 9.41 -20.13 6.62
CA PHE A 20 8.36 -19.75 5.70
C PHE A 20 7.27 -20.81 5.75
N ALA A 21 6.01 -20.38 5.80
CA ALA A 21 4.86 -21.28 5.73
C ALA A 21 4.13 -21.03 4.42
N TYR A 22 3.74 -22.11 3.74
CA TYR A 22 2.90 -22.04 2.55
C TYR A 22 1.88 -23.19 2.57
N THR A 23 0.73 -22.95 1.95
CA THR A 23 -0.37 -23.91 1.87
C THR A 23 -0.21 -24.79 0.63
N GLN A 24 -0.44 -26.09 0.79
CA GLN A 24 -0.57 -27.06 -0.31
C GLN A 24 -1.96 -27.70 -0.27
N VAL A 25 -2.35 -28.45 -1.31
CA VAL A 25 -3.71 -28.99 -1.52
C VAL A 25 -4.23 -29.85 -0.34
N HIS A 26 -3.34 -30.43 0.47
CA HIS A 26 -3.69 -31.30 1.61
C HIS A 26 -2.97 -30.94 2.93
N GLY A 27 -2.54 -29.69 3.14
CA GLY A 27 -1.91 -29.30 4.42
C GLY A 27 -1.10 -28.01 4.39
N THR A 28 -0.42 -27.73 5.51
CA THR A 28 0.56 -26.64 5.60
C THR A 28 1.96 -27.22 5.59
N SER A 29 2.79 -26.70 4.70
CA SER A 29 4.20 -27.04 4.61
C SER A 29 5.04 -25.86 5.08
N TYR A 30 6.08 -26.16 5.85
CA TYR A 30 7.03 -25.20 6.37
C TYR A 30 8.40 -25.43 5.72
N ALA A 31 8.96 -24.37 5.14
CA ALA A 31 10.37 -24.32 4.78
C ALA A 31 11.16 -23.70 5.94
N ILE A 32 12.04 -24.51 6.54
CA ILE A 32 12.86 -24.16 7.70
C ILE A 32 14.30 -24.11 7.24
N LYS A 33 14.89 -22.92 7.24
CA LYS A 33 16.27 -22.68 6.82
C LYS A 33 17.13 -22.38 8.04
N VAL A 34 18.10 -23.24 8.30
CA VAL A 34 19.01 -23.16 9.46
C VAL A 34 20.40 -22.82 8.95
N THR A 35 20.98 -21.72 9.44
CA THR A 35 22.38 -21.37 9.16
C THR A 35 23.20 -21.56 10.43
N THR A 36 24.24 -22.38 10.35
CA THR A 36 25.20 -22.54 11.45
C THR A 36 26.28 -21.46 11.39
N SER A 37 26.86 -21.13 12.55
CA SER A 37 27.94 -20.13 12.61
C SER A 37 29.18 -20.61 11.84
N PRO A 38 29.95 -19.71 11.19
CA PRO A 38 31.23 -20.05 10.57
C PRO A 38 32.36 -20.26 11.60
N ARG A 39 32.10 -20.06 12.90
CA ARG A 39 33.09 -20.32 13.96
C ARG A 39 33.39 -21.82 14.03
N LEU A 40 34.65 -22.16 14.20
CA LEU A 40 35.08 -23.55 14.40
C LEU A 40 34.22 -24.25 15.46
N PHE A 41 33.81 -25.49 15.17
CA PHE A 41 33.00 -26.35 16.04
C PHE A 41 31.54 -25.91 16.27
N SER A 42 30.98 -25.09 15.37
CA SER A 42 29.58 -24.63 15.47
C SER A 42 28.54 -25.60 14.89
N GLY A 43 28.98 -26.63 14.19
CA GLY A 43 28.13 -27.68 13.63
C GLY A 43 27.76 -28.78 14.62
N THR A 44 26.83 -29.66 14.23
CA THR A 44 26.38 -30.79 15.08
C THR A 44 26.05 -32.03 14.26
N ASP A 45 26.38 -33.20 14.80
CA ASP A 45 25.97 -34.52 14.31
C ASP A 45 24.75 -35.08 15.07
N ALA A 46 24.21 -34.28 15.99
CA ALA A 46 23.08 -34.65 16.84
C ALA A 46 21.75 -34.66 16.09
N ARG A 47 20.72 -35.25 16.72
CA ARG A 47 19.34 -35.11 16.25
C ARG A 47 18.83 -33.71 16.59
N VAL A 48 18.48 -32.95 15.56
CA VAL A 48 17.86 -31.62 15.70
C VAL A 48 16.37 -31.71 15.36
N SER A 49 15.54 -31.13 16.22
CA SER A 49 14.10 -30.98 16.01
C SER A 49 13.65 -29.56 16.33
N VAL A 50 12.54 -29.12 15.73
CA VAL A 50 11.92 -27.83 15.97
C VAL A 50 10.45 -27.98 16.32
N ASN A 51 9.95 -27.18 17.26
CA ASN A 51 8.53 -27.01 17.53
C ASN A 51 8.13 -25.54 17.36
N LEU A 52 7.19 -25.29 16.46
CA LEU A 52 6.69 -23.97 16.14
C LEU A 52 5.44 -23.68 16.99
N ILE A 53 5.44 -22.56 17.69
CA ILE A 53 4.36 -22.15 18.59
C ILE A 53 3.72 -20.88 18.03
N GLY A 54 2.43 -20.95 17.74
CA GLY A 54 1.60 -19.87 17.23
C GLY A 54 1.21 -18.83 18.28
N ALA A 55 0.69 -17.69 17.82
CA ALA A 55 0.18 -16.60 18.65
C ALA A 55 -0.90 -17.05 19.65
N ASN A 56 -1.70 -18.04 19.26
CA ASN A 56 -2.78 -18.63 20.08
C ASN A 56 -2.31 -19.85 20.89
N ASP A 57 -0.99 -20.03 21.07
CA ASP A 57 -0.37 -21.18 21.75
C ASP A 57 -0.60 -22.55 21.08
N ASP A 58 -1.15 -22.56 19.87
CA ASP A 58 -1.14 -23.72 18.98
C ASP A 58 0.30 -24.15 18.65
N SER A 59 0.54 -25.46 18.63
CA SER A 59 1.88 -26.03 18.46
C SER A 59 1.92 -27.03 17.31
N THR A 60 2.98 -26.99 16.51
CA THR A 60 3.22 -28.02 15.48
C THR A 60 3.63 -29.36 16.09
N GLY A 61 4.08 -29.36 17.34
CA GLY A 61 4.79 -30.50 17.92
C GLY A 61 6.23 -30.57 17.42
N SER A 62 6.95 -31.62 17.82
CA SER A 62 8.37 -31.78 17.48
C SER A 62 8.54 -32.29 16.04
N ILE A 63 9.07 -31.43 15.17
CA ILE A 63 9.40 -31.71 13.78
C ILE A 63 10.89 -32.01 13.66
N ARG A 64 11.27 -33.19 13.19
CA ARG A 64 12.69 -33.55 12.98
C ARG A 64 13.26 -32.86 11.74
N LEU A 65 14.39 -32.17 11.90
CA LEU A 65 15.14 -31.55 10.82
C LEU A 65 16.26 -32.51 10.38
N HIS A 66 16.06 -33.13 9.22
CA HIS A 66 17.03 -34.05 8.64
C HIS A 66 16.69 -34.38 7.18
N ASN A 67 17.60 -34.15 6.25
CA ASN A 67 17.47 -34.62 4.87
C ASN A 67 18.80 -35.07 4.24
N SER A 68 19.93 -34.86 4.92
CA SER A 68 21.26 -35.28 4.46
C SER A 68 22.17 -35.67 5.63
N ILE A 69 23.24 -36.39 5.33
CA ILE A 69 24.31 -36.67 6.30
C ILE A 69 25.19 -35.44 6.59
N TRP A 70 25.07 -34.37 5.79
CA TRP A 70 25.82 -33.12 5.90
C TRP A 70 25.02 -31.97 6.51
N ASP A 71 23.90 -32.30 7.15
CA ASP A 71 23.07 -31.30 7.82
C ASP A 71 23.83 -30.68 8.99
N PHE A 72 23.68 -29.37 9.19
CA PHE A 72 24.22 -28.62 10.31
C PHE A 72 25.75 -28.61 10.38
N GLU A 73 26.42 -28.70 9.24
CA GLU A 73 27.87 -28.50 9.15
C GLU A 73 28.25 -27.04 9.42
N THR A 74 29.46 -26.80 9.93
CA THR A 74 29.91 -25.46 10.33
C THR A 74 29.89 -24.47 9.17
N GLY A 75 29.28 -23.29 9.36
CA GLY A 75 29.18 -22.22 8.35
C GLY A 75 28.29 -22.54 7.14
N ARG A 76 27.47 -23.59 7.23
CA ARG A 76 26.54 -23.99 6.16
C ARG A 76 25.12 -23.51 6.45
N THR A 77 24.32 -23.54 5.39
CA THR A 77 22.89 -23.28 5.48
C THR A 77 22.11 -24.45 4.91
N ASP A 78 21.28 -25.07 5.73
CA ASP A 78 20.47 -26.23 5.39
C ASP A 78 19.00 -25.82 5.34
N THR A 79 18.24 -26.39 4.40
CA THR A 79 16.81 -26.09 4.22
C THR A 79 15.98 -27.36 4.30
N PHE A 80 14.97 -27.35 5.16
CA PHE A 80 14.10 -28.49 5.44
C PHE A 80 12.66 -28.13 5.12
N HIS A 81 11.99 -28.98 4.33
CA HIS A 81 10.56 -28.85 4.04
C HIS A 81 9.80 -29.87 4.88
N ARG A 82 8.81 -29.41 5.64
CA ARG A 82 8.09 -30.23 6.62
C ARG A 82 6.62 -29.88 6.68
N ASP A 83 5.78 -30.89 6.51
CA ASP A 83 4.34 -30.75 6.66
C ASP A 83 3.97 -30.84 8.13
N ALA A 84 3.18 -29.87 8.61
CA ALA A 84 2.74 -29.79 9.99
C ALA A 84 1.45 -28.98 10.13
N LYS A 85 0.88 -28.96 11.34
CA LYS A 85 -0.31 -28.15 11.66
C LYS A 85 -0.04 -26.66 11.36
N PHE A 86 -1.00 -25.97 10.75
CA PHE A 86 -0.94 -24.51 10.66
C PHE A 86 -1.09 -23.88 12.05
N VAL A 87 -0.13 -23.07 12.48
CA VAL A 87 -0.16 -22.39 13.79
C VAL A 87 -0.34 -20.87 13.70
N GLY A 88 -0.59 -20.34 12.49
CA GLY A 88 -0.72 -18.90 12.27
C GLY A 88 0.60 -18.14 12.45
N HIS A 89 0.52 -16.89 12.92
CA HIS A 89 1.70 -16.09 13.24
C HIS A 89 2.49 -16.72 14.38
N LEU A 90 3.81 -16.86 14.21
CA LEU A 90 4.68 -17.48 15.21
C LEU A 90 4.89 -16.57 16.44
N LYS A 91 4.65 -17.13 17.61
CA LYS A 91 4.95 -16.56 18.94
C LYS A 91 6.33 -16.97 19.44
N ALA A 92 6.68 -18.24 19.23
CA ALA A 92 7.93 -18.82 19.68
C ALA A 92 8.34 -20.03 18.82
N VAL A 93 9.63 -20.36 18.88
CA VAL A 93 10.23 -21.54 18.28
C VAL A 93 11.04 -22.26 19.34
N LYS A 94 10.86 -23.57 19.47
CA LYS A 94 11.62 -24.41 20.39
C LYS A 94 12.50 -25.36 19.57
N ILE A 95 13.82 -25.25 19.70
CA ILE A 95 14.76 -26.18 19.06
C ILE A 95 15.25 -27.16 20.10
N THR A 96 15.20 -28.45 19.78
CA THR A 96 15.71 -29.52 20.62
C THR A 96 16.87 -30.20 19.90
N VAL A 97 17.99 -30.31 20.60
CA VAL A 97 19.18 -31.06 20.16
C VAL A 97 19.34 -32.25 21.09
N SER A 98 19.34 -33.47 20.54
CA SER A 98 19.46 -34.71 21.31
C SER A 98 20.58 -35.59 20.81
N PHE A 99 21.37 -36.10 21.75
CA PHE A 99 22.44 -37.07 21.51
C PHE A 99 22.03 -38.42 22.11
N SER A 100 22.48 -39.52 21.52
CA SER A 100 22.26 -40.86 22.08
C SER A 100 22.90 -40.95 23.47
N GLY A 101 22.07 -41.10 24.52
CA GLY A 101 22.52 -41.28 25.89
C GLY A 101 22.91 -40.00 26.64
N SER A 102 22.50 -38.80 26.19
CA SER A 102 22.79 -37.52 26.83
C SER A 102 21.52 -36.70 27.13
N PRO A 103 21.58 -35.69 28.02
CA PRO A 103 20.45 -34.80 28.28
C PRO A 103 19.98 -34.06 27.01
N LEU A 104 18.67 -33.83 26.92
CA LEU A 104 18.04 -33.05 25.86
C LEU A 104 18.37 -31.57 26.03
N TYR A 105 19.09 -30.98 25.09
CA TYR A 105 19.31 -29.54 25.07
C TYR A 105 18.16 -28.87 24.33
N THR A 106 17.41 -28.05 25.05
CA THR A 106 16.25 -27.36 24.51
C THR A 106 16.48 -25.87 24.55
N PHE A 107 16.47 -25.26 23.37
CA PHE A 107 16.59 -23.83 23.19
C PHE A 107 15.21 -23.25 22.90
N TYR A 108 14.76 -22.37 23.78
CA TYR A 108 13.50 -21.65 23.60
C TYR A 108 13.79 -20.28 23.00
N PHE A 109 13.33 -20.09 21.77
CA PHE A 109 13.30 -18.80 21.09
C PHE A 109 11.89 -18.27 21.23
N ASN A 110 11.58 -17.70 22.40
CA ASN A 110 10.45 -16.79 22.50
C ASN A 110 10.83 -15.48 21.79
N LYS A 111 9.85 -14.65 21.46
CA LYS A 111 10.05 -13.30 20.90
C LYS A 111 10.94 -12.36 21.77
N TRP A 112 11.56 -12.87 22.85
CA TRP A 112 12.46 -12.19 23.80
C TRP A 112 13.95 -12.53 23.64
N ILE A 113 14.35 -13.15 22.52
CA ILE A 113 15.74 -13.07 22.03
C ILE A 113 15.69 -12.55 20.58
N PRO A 114 16.23 -11.35 20.27
CA PRO A 114 15.86 -10.63 19.06
C PRO A 114 16.62 -11.16 17.85
N ALA A 115 15.89 -11.37 16.75
CA ALA A 115 16.44 -11.76 15.45
C ALA A 115 17.49 -10.78 14.92
N TRP A 116 17.56 -9.57 15.48
CA TRP A 116 18.63 -8.67 15.15
C TRP A 116 19.33 -8.10 16.37
N ARG A 117 19.32 -8.62 17.63
CA ARG A 117 20.48 -8.42 18.56
C ARG A 117 21.30 -9.69 18.64
N TRP A 118 22.35 -9.86 17.84
CA TRP A 118 23.25 -8.88 17.23
C TRP A 118 22.65 -7.74 16.37
N THR A 119 22.63 -6.52 16.99
CA THR A 119 21.80 -5.26 16.87
C THR A 119 20.54 -5.00 17.79
N THR A 120 20.62 -3.98 18.63
CA THR A 120 19.57 -3.60 19.60
C THR A 120 18.19 -3.52 18.96
N ALA A 121 17.12 -3.77 19.73
CA ALA A 121 15.77 -3.30 19.40
C ALA A 121 15.79 -1.78 19.22
N TYR A 122 16.24 -1.37 18.05
CA TYR A 122 15.79 -0.21 17.35
C TYR A 122 14.55 -0.71 16.60
N GLU A 123 13.46 0.05 16.62
CA GLU A 123 12.25 -0.23 15.84
C GLU A 123 12.67 -0.78 14.46
N GLN A 124 12.23 -2.00 14.08
CA GLN A 124 12.45 -2.40 12.68
C GLN A 124 11.64 -1.40 11.92
N ASN A 125 12.31 -0.54 11.17
CA ASN A 125 11.59 0.22 10.19
C ASN A 125 11.39 -0.73 9.01
N GLU A 126 10.28 -1.48 9.00
CA GLU A 126 9.97 -2.45 7.93
C GLU A 126 9.85 -1.76 6.56
N CYS A 127 9.52 -0.47 6.56
CA CYS A 127 9.50 0.38 5.37
C CYS A 127 10.92 0.56 4.79
N ARG A 128 11.91 0.85 5.64
CA ARG A 128 13.32 1.00 5.26
C ARG A 128 13.96 -0.34 4.90
N ALA A 129 13.53 -1.42 5.55
CA ALA A 129 14.01 -2.77 5.27
C ALA A 129 13.40 -3.37 3.99
N GLY A 130 12.38 -2.75 3.40
CA GLY A 130 11.75 -3.23 2.16
C GLY A 130 10.98 -4.54 2.31
N ILE A 131 10.56 -4.88 3.53
CA ILE A 131 9.83 -6.12 3.86
C ILE A 131 8.34 -5.86 4.16
N ALA A 132 7.91 -4.60 4.16
CA ALA A 132 6.51 -4.23 4.32
C ALA A 132 5.68 -4.64 3.10
N LEU A 133 4.51 -5.24 3.35
CA LEU A 133 3.60 -5.75 2.30
C LEU A 133 2.65 -4.67 1.73
N CYS A 134 2.90 -3.39 2.00
CA CYS A 134 2.00 -2.31 1.59
C CYS A 134 1.98 -2.14 0.06
N GLN A 135 0.78 -1.99 -0.52
CA GLN A 135 0.63 -1.70 -1.94
C GLN A 135 1.10 -0.30 -2.33
N HIS A 136 0.86 0.71 -1.48
CA HIS A 136 1.24 2.10 -1.74
C HIS A 136 2.28 2.58 -0.72
N VAL A 137 1.85 3.17 0.39
CA VAL A 137 2.73 3.84 1.36
C VAL A 137 2.88 2.96 2.59
N CYS A 138 4.12 2.81 3.06
CA CYS A 138 4.44 2.22 4.35
C CYS A 138 4.73 3.32 5.37
N VAL A 139 4.13 3.22 6.56
CA VAL A 139 4.30 4.15 7.67
C VAL A 139 4.83 3.37 8.86
N ASP A 140 6.06 3.65 9.24
CA ASP A 140 6.72 3.05 10.39
C ASP A 140 6.09 3.55 11.70
N THR A 141 5.93 2.66 12.68
CA THR A 141 5.33 2.99 13.99
C THR A 141 6.10 2.31 15.11
N LYS A 142 5.90 2.76 16.35
CA LYS A 142 6.61 2.20 17.51
C LYS A 142 6.38 0.71 17.79
N SER A 143 5.32 0.13 17.21
CA SER A 143 4.91 -1.26 17.45
C SER A 143 5.19 -2.17 16.25
N ASN A 144 5.16 -1.64 15.02
CA ASN A 144 5.29 -2.32 13.71
C ASN A 144 5.20 -1.25 12.59
N TYR A 145 4.71 -1.59 11.39
CA TYR A 145 4.26 -0.63 10.36
C TYR A 145 2.74 -0.63 10.13
N ASN A 146 2.23 0.48 9.61
CA ASN A 146 0.91 0.61 8.99
C ASN A 146 1.04 0.88 7.50
N CYS A 147 0.02 0.53 6.73
CA CYS A 147 -0.07 0.93 5.33
C CYS A 147 -0.97 2.15 5.19
N ALA A 148 -0.64 3.03 4.25
CA ALA A 148 -1.47 4.13 3.82
C ALA A 148 -1.58 4.13 2.29
N CYS A 149 -2.63 4.75 1.78
CA CYS A 149 -2.88 4.82 0.35
C CYS A 149 -2.54 6.22 -0.20
N HIS A 150 -2.14 6.28 -1.47
CA HIS A 150 -2.03 7.56 -2.17
C HIS A 150 -3.38 8.28 -2.20
N LYS A 151 -3.35 9.60 -2.44
CA LYS A 151 -4.58 10.40 -2.59
C LYS A 151 -5.50 9.79 -3.65
N GLY A 152 -6.80 9.75 -3.38
CA GLY A 152 -7.81 9.12 -4.24
C GLY A 152 -8.00 7.62 -4.02
N TYR A 153 -7.35 7.04 -3.00
CA TYR A 153 -7.48 5.63 -2.66
C TYR A 153 -7.75 5.45 -1.16
N GLU A 154 -8.39 4.35 -0.81
CA GLU A 154 -8.62 3.92 0.57
C GLU A 154 -8.15 2.48 0.82
N LEU A 155 -7.93 2.14 2.09
CA LEU A 155 -7.47 0.81 2.48
C LEU A 155 -8.59 -0.21 2.29
N ASP A 156 -8.32 -1.23 1.47
CA ASP A 156 -9.09 -2.48 1.43
C ASP A 156 -8.35 -3.53 2.28
N GLY A 157 -8.81 -3.67 3.53
CA GLY A 157 -8.13 -4.47 4.54
C GLY A 157 -6.88 -3.79 5.10
N ARG A 158 -5.77 -4.54 5.25
CA ARG A 158 -4.55 -4.05 5.94
C ARG A 158 -3.43 -3.60 5.01
N TYR A 159 -3.39 -4.08 3.78
CA TYR A 159 -2.20 -3.92 2.91
C TYR A 159 -2.51 -3.42 1.51
N LYS A 160 -3.76 -3.57 1.05
CA LYS A 160 -4.18 -3.23 -0.30
C LYS A 160 -4.90 -1.89 -0.31
N CYS A 161 -4.81 -1.21 -1.44
CA CYS A 161 -5.47 0.05 -1.69
C CYS A 161 -6.44 -0.13 -2.85
N GLN A 162 -7.68 0.27 -2.62
CA GLN A 162 -8.71 0.34 -3.64
C GLN A 162 -9.04 1.81 -3.94
N ASP A 163 -9.57 2.03 -5.13
CA ASP A 163 -10.03 3.33 -5.58
C ASP A 163 -11.11 3.88 -4.62
N LEU A 164 -10.94 5.12 -4.16
CA LEU A 164 -11.97 5.77 -3.35
C LEU A 164 -13.00 6.35 -4.30
N ASN A 165 -14.22 5.81 -4.30
CA ASN A 165 -15.28 6.40 -5.11
C ASN A 165 -15.84 7.67 -4.45
N GLU A 166 -15.32 8.83 -4.82
CA GLU A 166 -15.73 10.10 -4.21
C GLU A 166 -17.19 10.45 -4.51
N CYS A 167 -17.71 10.04 -5.68
CA CYS A 167 -19.09 10.28 -6.10
C CYS A 167 -20.12 9.50 -5.25
N VAL A 168 -19.77 8.29 -4.82
CA VAL A 168 -20.64 7.47 -3.95
C VAL A 168 -20.52 7.90 -2.49
N THR A 169 -19.30 8.21 -2.04
CA THR A 169 -19.03 8.58 -0.64
C THR A 169 -19.40 10.03 -0.33
N GLY A 170 -19.67 10.85 -1.35
CA GLY A 170 -19.90 12.29 -1.21
C GLY A 170 -18.64 13.08 -0.84
N ARG A 171 -17.45 12.48 -0.96
CA ARG A 171 -16.16 13.09 -0.62
C ARG A 171 -15.55 13.85 -1.81
N HIS A 172 -16.35 14.67 -2.48
CA HIS A 172 -15.93 15.47 -3.63
C HIS A 172 -16.25 16.95 -3.44
N GLU A 173 -15.54 17.80 -4.17
CA GLU A 173 -15.71 19.26 -4.15
C GLU A 173 -16.52 19.79 -5.35
N CYS A 174 -17.26 18.94 -6.06
CA CYS A 174 -18.09 19.38 -7.18
C CYS A 174 -19.06 20.51 -6.77
N GLU A 175 -18.90 21.67 -7.40
CA GLU A 175 -19.67 22.88 -7.11
C GLU A 175 -21.10 22.82 -7.70
N PRO A 176 -22.04 23.67 -7.27
CA PRO A 176 -23.41 23.74 -7.81
C PRO A 176 -23.52 23.95 -9.33
N GLN A 177 -22.46 24.47 -9.95
CA GLN A 177 -22.30 24.68 -11.39
C GLN A 177 -21.98 23.38 -12.15
N SER A 178 -21.83 22.26 -11.43
CA SER A 178 -21.67 20.92 -11.99
C SER A 178 -23.02 20.24 -12.23
N THR A 179 -23.10 19.38 -13.24
CA THR A 179 -24.26 18.52 -13.52
C THR A 179 -24.18 17.17 -12.82
N SER A 180 -22.97 16.62 -12.69
CA SER A 180 -22.73 15.25 -12.22
C SER A 180 -21.29 15.08 -11.77
N CYS A 181 -21.07 14.11 -10.87
CA CYS A 181 -19.76 13.59 -10.49
C CYS A 181 -19.51 12.31 -11.28
N SER A 182 -18.29 12.14 -11.80
CA SER A 182 -17.82 10.90 -12.42
C SER A 182 -16.55 10.43 -11.73
N ASN A 183 -16.57 9.18 -11.27
CA ASN A 183 -15.45 8.57 -10.56
C ASN A 183 -14.40 8.04 -11.55
N ASN A 184 -13.13 8.31 -11.27
CA ASN A 184 -11.99 7.84 -12.06
C ASN A 184 -11.00 7.11 -11.14
N LEU A 185 -10.04 6.41 -11.72
CA LEU A 185 -9.03 5.73 -10.92
C LEU A 185 -8.08 6.76 -10.25
N GLY A 186 -8.12 6.83 -8.92
CA GLY A 186 -7.31 7.72 -8.09
C GLY A 186 -7.79 9.17 -8.01
N SER A 187 -8.97 9.49 -8.53
CA SER A 187 -9.56 10.84 -8.51
C SER A 187 -11.01 10.80 -9.01
N TYR A 188 -11.70 11.92 -8.99
CA TYR A 188 -12.98 12.13 -9.66
C TYR A 188 -12.89 13.27 -10.69
N THR A 189 -13.96 13.49 -11.43
CA THR A 189 -14.17 14.66 -12.29
C THR A 189 -15.59 15.18 -12.11
N CYS A 190 -15.75 16.49 -12.15
CA CYS A 190 -17.07 17.13 -12.09
C CYS A 190 -17.44 17.60 -13.49
N GLN A 191 -18.57 17.14 -14.01
CA GLN A 191 -19.05 17.56 -15.31
C GLN A 191 -19.74 18.92 -15.17
N CYS A 192 -19.30 19.92 -15.93
CA CYS A 192 -19.82 21.28 -15.82
C CYS A 192 -21.13 21.47 -16.60
N LYS A 193 -21.99 22.36 -16.09
CA LYS A 193 -23.18 22.84 -16.81
C LYS A 193 -22.75 23.60 -18.07
N ASN A 194 -23.67 23.71 -19.05
CA ASN A 194 -23.47 24.54 -20.23
C ASN A 194 -23.11 25.99 -19.83
N GLY A 195 -22.16 26.59 -20.54
CA GLY A 195 -21.60 27.92 -20.20
C GLY A 195 -20.45 27.88 -19.18
N TYR A 196 -20.10 26.70 -18.65
CA TYR A 196 -18.98 26.53 -17.73
C TYR A 196 -17.99 25.49 -18.27
N GLN A 197 -16.73 25.62 -17.86
CA GLN A 197 -15.66 24.68 -18.19
C GLN A 197 -14.86 24.30 -16.94
N PRO A 198 -14.19 23.13 -16.92
CA PRO A 198 -13.32 22.75 -15.82
C PRO A 198 -12.18 23.75 -15.65
N ASN A 199 -11.85 24.10 -14.40
CA ASN A 199 -10.64 24.84 -14.08
C ASN A 199 -9.39 23.92 -14.07
N GLN A 200 -8.22 24.47 -13.72
CA GLN A 200 -6.97 23.71 -13.61
C GLN A 200 -7.03 22.51 -12.64
N SER A 201 -7.95 22.53 -11.67
CA SER A 201 -8.12 21.45 -10.70
C SER A 201 -9.08 20.37 -11.17
N LEU A 202 -9.80 20.54 -12.30
CA LEU A 202 -10.83 19.62 -12.83
C LEU A 202 -12.06 19.37 -11.92
N TYR A 203 -12.02 19.86 -10.68
CA TYR A 203 -13.09 19.72 -9.69
C TYR A 203 -14.02 20.94 -9.61
N LYS A 204 -13.64 22.05 -10.22
CA LYS A 204 -14.42 23.29 -10.21
C LYS A 204 -14.78 23.73 -11.61
N CYS A 205 -15.96 24.32 -11.73
CA CYS A 205 -16.51 24.81 -12.98
C CYS A 205 -16.39 26.33 -13.02
N GLN A 206 -15.50 26.82 -13.88
CA GLN A 206 -15.36 28.26 -14.12
C GLN A 206 -16.24 28.67 -15.29
N ASP A 207 -16.78 29.87 -15.18
CA ASP A 207 -17.55 30.50 -16.23
C ASP A 207 -16.72 30.63 -17.53
N VAL A 208 -17.33 30.29 -18.67
CA VAL A 208 -16.70 30.50 -19.98
C VAL A 208 -17.00 31.91 -20.41
N ASN A 209 -15.98 32.75 -20.55
CA ASN A 209 -16.19 34.08 -21.08
C ASN A 209 -16.35 34.04 -22.61
N GLU A 210 -17.59 34.02 -23.10
CA GLU A 210 -17.85 33.96 -24.53
C GLU A 210 -17.37 35.22 -25.27
N CYS A 211 -17.37 36.38 -24.60
CA CYS A 211 -16.85 37.64 -25.14
C CYS A 211 -15.33 37.58 -25.42
N ASN A 212 -14.57 36.92 -24.54
CA ASN A 212 -13.13 36.76 -24.71
C ASN A 212 -12.77 35.67 -25.71
N THR A 213 -13.58 34.61 -25.79
CA THR A 213 -13.34 33.49 -26.71
C THR A 213 -13.88 33.76 -28.13
N GLY A 214 -14.72 34.78 -28.30
CA GLY A 214 -15.40 35.08 -29.56
C GLY A 214 -16.56 34.13 -29.87
N ASN A 215 -16.91 33.22 -28.94
CA ASN A 215 -18.01 32.27 -29.10
C ASN A 215 -19.37 32.89 -28.75
N HIS A 216 -19.64 34.10 -29.24
CA HIS A 216 -20.90 34.82 -29.06
C HIS A 216 -21.54 35.20 -30.39
N LYS A 217 -22.85 35.45 -30.36
CA LYS A 217 -23.62 35.88 -31.53
C LYS A 217 -23.81 37.40 -31.63
N CYS A 218 -23.28 38.17 -30.68
CA CYS A 218 -23.41 39.63 -30.67
C CYS A 218 -22.92 40.25 -31.99
N ASP A 219 -23.74 41.13 -32.56
CA ASP A 219 -23.38 41.91 -33.73
C ASP A 219 -22.35 42.98 -33.35
N ASN A 220 -21.09 42.77 -33.76
CA ASN A 220 -19.97 43.65 -33.47
C ASN A 220 -20.18 45.09 -33.97
N GLN A 221 -21.10 45.33 -34.92
CA GLN A 221 -21.38 46.69 -35.39
C GLN A 221 -22.26 47.45 -34.40
N THR A 222 -23.35 46.84 -33.93
CA THR A 222 -24.42 47.51 -33.19
C THR A 222 -24.45 47.21 -31.70
N THR A 223 -23.67 46.21 -31.25
CA THR A 223 -23.65 45.74 -29.86
C THR A 223 -22.25 45.59 -29.28
N THR A 224 -22.17 45.57 -27.95
CA THR A 224 -20.99 45.22 -27.15
C THR A 224 -21.32 43.98 -26.33
N CYS A 225 -20.45 42.98 -26.37
CA CYS A 225 -20.62 41.75 -25.58
C CYS A 225 -20.34 42.02 -24.10
N SER A 226 -21.20 41.52 -23.21
CA SER A 226 -21.03 41.53 -21.76
C SER A 226 -21.19 40.11 -21.22
N ASN A 227 -20.12 39.61 -20.60
CA ASN A 227 -20.11 38.28 -19.99
C ASN A 227 -21.02 38.23 -18.76
N VAL A 228 -21.75 37.12 -18.57
CA VAL A 228 -22.57 36.87 -17.38
C VAL A 228 -22.38 35.42 -16.91
N LEU A 229 -22.67 35.09 -15.65
CA LEU A 229 -22.46 33.73 -15.17
C LEU A 229 -23.31 32.70 -15.94
N GLY A 230 -22.64 31.79 -16.64
CA GLY A 230 -23.19 30.72 -17.48
C GLY A 230 -23.61 31.14 -18.88
N SER A 231 -23.37 32.41 -19.29
CA SER A 231 -23.73 32.89 -20.63
C SER A 231 -23.15 34.28 -20.95
N TYR A 232 -23.68 34.93 -21.98
CA TYR A 232 -23.37 36.31 -22.33
C TYR A 232 -24.63 37.08 -22.68
N THR A 233 -24.52 38.41 -22.61
CA THR A 233 -25.55 39.34 -23.08
C THR A 233 -24.94 40.32 -24.08
N CYS A 234 -25.74 40.79 -25.05
CA CYS A 234 -25.30 41.78 -26.03
C CYS A 234 -25.98 43.12 -25.72
N LEU A 235 -25.19 44.13 -25.35
CA LEU A 235 -25.68 45.46 -25.00
C LEU A 235 -25.61 46.37 -26.23
N CYS A 236 -26.68 47.12 -26.51
CA CYS A 236 -26.65 48.08 -27.63
C CYS A 236 -25.61 49.17 -27.39
N LYS A 237 -24.85 49.52 -28.43
CA LYS A 237 -23.98 50.69 -28.42
C LYS A 237 -24.79 51.98 -28.40
N ASP A 238 -24.14 53.08 -28.03
CA ASP A 238 -24.76 54.41 -28.06
C ASP A 238 -25.34 54.73 -29.44
N GLY A 239 -26.54 55.29 -29.47
CA GLY A 239 -27.29 55.55 -30.70
C GLY A 239 -28.07 54.34 -31.26
N TYR A 240 -28.02 53.17 -30.62
CA TYR A 240 -28.82 52.00 -30.97
C TYR A 240 -29.85 51.66 -29.88
N GLN A 241 -30.87 50.89 -30.23
CA GLN A 241 -31.90 50.39 -29.32
C GLN A 241 -32.22 48.91 -29.60
N PRO A 242 -32.70 48.16 -28.59
CA PRO A 242 -33.00 46.73 -28.74
C PRO A 242 -34.12 46.51 -29.76
N ASP A 243 -33.97 45.50 -30.61
CA ASP A 243 -35.03 44.94 -31.44
C ASP A 243 -35.54 43.62 -30.79
N GLN A 244 -36.41 42.87 -31.45
CA GLN A 244 -36.77 41.49 -31.09
C GLN A 244 -35.58 40.52 -31.12
N SER A 245 -34.43 40.93 -31.67
CA SER A 245 -33.18 40.16 -31.64
C SER A 245 -32.42 40.38 -30.34
N LEU A 246 -32.07 39.28 -29.67
CA LEU A 246 -31.19 39.28 -28.48
C LEU A 246 -29.72 39.59 -28.79
N TYR A 247 -29.34 39.62 -30.08
CA TYR A 247 -27.94 39.70 -30.50
C TYR A 247 -27.61 40.91 -31.39
N LYS A 248 -28.62 41.70 -31.77
CA LYS A 248 -28.45 42.82 -32.71
C LYS A 248 -29.37 43.97 -32.33
N CYS A 249 -28.88 45.20 -32.46
CA CYS A 249 -29.66 46.40 -32.20
C CYS A 249 -29.88 47.19 -33.50
N HIS A 250 -30.90 48.03 -33.52
CA HIS A 250 -31.16 48.95 -34.63
C HIS A 250 -30.91 50.39 -34.21
N GLY A 251 -30.60 51.27 -35.17
CA GLY A 251 -30.37 52.67 -34.87
C GLY A 251 -31.59 53.29 -34.19
N LYS A 252 -31.37 54.09 -33.14
CA LYS A 252 -32.40 54.96 -32.59
C LYS A 252 -32.83 55.89 -33.72
N LEU A 253 -34.09 55.77 -34.14
CA LEU A 253 -34.71 56.78 -34.99
C LEU A 253 -34.72 58.07 -34.16
N THR A 254 -33.82 59.00 -34.49
CA THR A 254 -33.97 60.41 -34.11
C THR A 254 -35.13 60.95 -34.95
N CYS A 255 -36.36 60.61 -34.58
CA CYS A 255 -37.53 61.22 -35.16
C CYS A 255 -37.61 62.67 -34.67
N CYS A 256 -37.32 63.58 -35.60
CA CYS A 256 -37.82 64.95 -35.67
C CYS A 256 -37.59 65.80 -34.42
N LEU A 257 -36.40 66.39 -34.31
CA LEU A 257 -36.30 67.76 -33.78
C LEU A 257 -36.05 68.69 -34.97
N ASN A 258 -36.92 69.68 -35.07
CA ASN A 258 -37.10 70.68 -36.13
C ASN A 258 -38.08 70.16 -37.20
N GLY A 259 -39.38 70.47 -37.14
CA GLY A 259 -39.97 71.75 -36.74
C GLY A 259 -40.07 72.62 -37.98
#